data_AF-A0AAE9FCR4-F1
#
_entry.id   AF-A0AAE9FCR4-F1
#
_cell.length_a   1.000
_cell.length_b   1.000
_cell.length_c   1.000
_cell.angle_alpha   90.00
_cell.angle_beta   90.00
_cell.angle_gamma   90.00
#
_symmetry.space_group_name_H-M   'P 1'
#
loop_
_entity.id
_entity.type
_entity.pdbx_description
1 polymer ?
#
loop_
_entity_poly.entity_id
_entity_poly.type
_entity_poly.pdbx_seq_one_letter_code
_entity_poly.pdbx_strand_id
1 'polypeptide(L)'
;MIPEDVVDCRGIYYVEMPEHFQFTKGKWTLRKNATRSIGRMHFVSPRDQERFALRVMFLNVTDAKSYEDLQTVGGVFYEKFVDAAKAAGYLTEDIFYEKSLEEAASFHSAPQLKRFFVTLLMFGEIHNAEELWYR
;
A
#
# COMPACT_ATOMS: atom_id res chain seq x y z
N MET A 1 22.27 -5.11 -19.88
CA MET A 1 22.45 -3.83 -20.60
C MET A 1 21.09 -3.48 -21.16
N ILE A 2 20.52 -2.32 -20.77
CA ILE A 2 19.22 -1.88 -21.27
C ILE A 2 19.45 -1.40 -22.71
N PRO A 3 18.69 -1.87 -23.72
CA PRO A 3 18.90 -1.44 -25.10
C PRO A 3 18.59 0.08 -25.24
N GLU A 4 19.31 0.77 -26.12
CA GLU A 4 19.31 2.25 -26.25
C GLU A 4 17.93 2.87 -26.57
N ASP A 5 16.97 2.04 -26.99
CA ASP A 5 15.58 2.41 -27.27
C ASP A 5 14.66 2.31 -26.05
N VAL A 6 15.12 1.73 -24.94
CA VAL A 6 14.37 1.56 -23.69
C VAL A 6 14.76 2.67 -22.73
N VAL A 7 13.79 3.54 -22.46
CA VAL A 7 13.96 4.63 -21.51
C VAL A 7 14.09 4.05 -20.10
N ASP A 8 15.17 4.39 -19.39
CA ASP A 8 15.44 3.89 -18.05
C ASP A 8 14.46 4.51 -17.03
N CYS A 9 13.65 3.66 -16.41
CA CYS A 9 12.67 4.04 -15.40
C CYS A 9 13.16 3.77 -13.97
N ARG A 10 14.43 3.37 -13.81
CA ARG A 10 14.98 2.98 -12.51
C ARG A 10 15.07 4.15 -11.54
N GLY A 11 14.76 3.89 -10.27
CA GLY A 11 14.76 4.88 -9.19
C GLY A 11 13.61 5.90 -9.23
N ILE A 12 12.61 5.73 -10.10
CA ILE A 12 11.43 6.60 -10.19
C ILE A 12 10.24 5.88 -9.58
N TYR A 13 9.49 6.54 -8.69
CA TYR A 13 8.28 5.95 -8.12
C TYR A 13 7.16 5.90 -9.15
N TYR A 14 6.25 4.94 -9.02
CA TYR A 14 5.11 4.85 -9.93
C TYR A 14 4.28 6.15 -10.00
N VAL A 15 4.16 6.87 -8.87
CA VAL A 15 3.43 8.16 -8.81
C VAL A 15 4.09 9.28 -9.62
N GLU A 16 5.40 9.20 -9.84
CA GLU A 16 6.20 10.20 -10.56
C GLU A 16 6.28 9.88 -12.07
N MET A 17 5.97 8.64 -12.47
CA MET A 17 6.03 8.21 -13.88
C MET A 17 5.31 9.16 -14.86
N PRO A 18 4.11 9.70 -14.56
CA PRO A 18 3.44 10.62 -15.47
C PRO A 18 4.18 11.95 -15.68
N GLU A 19 5.03 12.36 -14.75
CA GLU A 19 5.84 13.59 -14.84
C GLU A 19 7.05 13.39 -15.74
N HIS A 20 7.64 12.19 -15.73
CA HIS A 20 8.83 11.84 -16.51
C HIS A 20 8.51 11.23 -17.87
N PHE A 21 7.38 10.54 -18.00
CA PHE A 21 7.04 9.75 -19.18
C PHE A 21 5.67 10.12 -19.73
N GLN A 22 5.53 9.97 -21.04
CA GLN A 22 4.25 10.07 -21.74
C GLN A 22 4.07 8.88 -22.66
N PHE A 23 2.86 8.32 -22.67
CA PHE A 23 2.48 7.28 -23.60
C PHE A 23 1.92 7.92 -24.88
N THR A 24 2.62 7.77 -26.00
CA THR A 24 2.25 8.38 -27.29
C THR A 24 2.48 7.38 -28.42
N LYS A 25 1.48 7.24 -29.31
CA LYS A 25 1.56 6.33 -30.47
C LYS A 25 1.96 4.88 -30.10
N GLY A 26 1.48 4.38 -28.96
CA GLY A 26 1.73 3.02 -28.50
C GLY A 26 3.11 2.79 -27.86
N LYS A 27 3.89 3.85 -27.61
CA LYS A 27 5.22 3.77 -26.99
C LYS A 27 5.34 4.74 -25.81
N TRP A 28 6.05 4.32 -24.78
CA TRP A 28 6.50 5.20 -23.72
C TRP A 28 7.66 6.04 -24.23
N THR A 29 7.58 7.35 -24.03
CA THR A 29 8.63 8.30 -24.42
C THR A 29 8.91 9.23 -23.26
N LEU A 30 10.17 9.65 -23.13
CA LEU A 30 10.56 10.62 -22.12
C LEU A 30 9.86 11.96 -22.42
N ARG A 31 9.26 12.55 -21.40
CA ARG A 31 8.54 13.80 -21.52
C ARG A 31 9.56 14.93 -21.68
N LYS A 32 9.42 15.72 -22.74
CA LYS A 32 10.33 16.84 -23.04
C LYS A 32 10.07 18.07 -22.18
N ASN A 33 8.82 18.26 -21.73
CA ASN A 33 8.39 19.43 -20.97
C ASN A 33 7.94 19.00 -19.58
N ALA A 34 8.67 19.43 -18.55
CA ALA A 34 8.30 19.22 -17.16
C ALA A 34 6.94 19.90 -16.88
N THR A 35 5.90 19.09 -16.75
CA THR A 35 4.54 19.55 -16.47
C THR A 35 4.03 18.71 -15.32
N ARG A 36 3.57 19.37 -14.26
CA ARG A 36 2.99 18.70 -13.09
C ARG A 36 1.81 17.86 -13.55
N SER A 37 1.97 16.54 -13.51
CA SER A 37 1.06 15.59 -14.16
C SER A 37 0.54 14.61 -13.12
N ILE A 38 -0.78 14.51 -13.00
CA ILE A 38 -1.40 13.62 -12.02
C ILE A 38 -1.69 12.28 -12.68
N GLY A 39 -1.01 11.23 -12.21
CA GLY A 39 -1.32 9.84 -12.58
C GLY A 39 -2.66 9.40 -12.02
N ARG A 40 -3.41 8.63 -12.81
CA ARG A 40 -4.62 7.95 -12.33
C ARG A 40 -4.34 6.46 -12.22
N MET A 41 -4.70 5.88 -11.08
CA MET A 41 -4.67 4.45 -10.83
C MET A 41 -6.08 3.98 -10.52
N HIS A 42 -6.39 2.73 -10.88
CA HIS A 42 -7.68 2.15 -10.51
C HIS A 42 -7.84 2.13 -8.99
N PHE A 43 -9.05 2.45 -8.55
CA PHE A 43 -9.40 2.35 -7.14
C PHE A 43 -9.37 0.87 -6.72
N VAL A 44 -8.71 0.60 -5.60
CA VAL A 44 -8.70 -0.69 -4.95
C VAL A 44 -9.29 -0.48 -3.57
N SER A 45 -10.31 -1.27 -3.22
CA SER A 45 -10.93 -1.18 -1.90
C SER A 45 -9.93 -1.67 -0.84
N PRO A 46 -9.75 -0.97 0.28
CA PRO A 46 -8.99 -1.48 1.42
C PRO A 46 -9.49 -2.83 1.97
N ARG A 47 -10.75 -3.20 1.67
CA ARG A 47 -11.31 -4.51 2.02
C ARG A 47 -10.68 -5.68 1.24
N ASP A 48 -10.15 -5.41 0.05
CA ASP A 48 -9.41 -6.40 -0.75
C ASP A 48 -7.92 -6.30 -0.39
N GLN A 49 -7.56 -6.95 0.72
CA GLN A 49 -6.29 -6.74 1.41
C GLN A 49 -5.08 -7.02 0.53
N GLU A 50 -5.09 -8.13 -0.23
CA GLU A 50 -3.98 -8.48 -1.10
C GLU A 50 -3.81 -7.47 -2.23
N ARG A 51 -4.89 -7.05 -2.88
CA ARG A 51 -4.80 -6.04 -3.94
C ARG A 51 -4.43 -4.66 -3.40
N PHE A 52 -4.92 -4.32 -2.21
CA PHE A 52 -4.60 -3.05 -1.57
C PHE A 52 -3.13 -3.01 -1.17
N ALA A 53 -2.61 -4.06 -0.55
CA ALA A 53 -1.20 -4.21 -0.20
C ALA A 53 -0.32 -4.18 -1.45
N LEU A 54 -0.69 -4.89 -2.52
CA LEU A 54 0.00 -4.82 -3.81
C LEU A 54 0.05 -3.38 -4.34
N ARG A 55 -1.08 -2.66 -4.30
CA ARG A 55 -1.14 -1.26 -4.72
C ARG A 55 -0.20 -0.39 -3.89
N VAL A 56 -0.18 -0.58 -2.57
CA VAL A 56 0.70 0.16 -1.66
C VAL A 56 2.17 -0.14 -1.96
N MET A 57 2.55 -1.41 -2.10
CA MET A 57 3.91 -1.81 -2.49
C MET A 57 4.33 -1.16 -3.80
N PHE A 58 3.48 -1.26 -4.83
CA PHE A 58 3.76 -0.72 -6.15
C PHE A 58 3.94 0.81 -6.19
N LEU A 59 3.30 1.53 -5.27
CA LEU A 59 3.44 2.98 -5.16
C LEU A 59 4.71 3.41 -4.43
N ASN A 60 5.26 2.56 -3.55
CA ASN A 60 6.35 2.90 -2.64
C ASN A 60 7.66 2.16 -2.92
N VAL A 61 7.67 1.18 -3.82
CA VAL A 61 8.87 0.43 -4.24
C VAL A 61 9.30 0.91 -5.62
N THR A 62 10.58 1.24 -5.77
CA THR A 62 11.21 1.50 -7.06
C THR A 62 11.84 0.22 -7.62
N ASP A 63 12.11 0.19 -8.92
CA ASP A 63 12.95 -0.83 -9.56
C ASP A 63 12.42 -2.27 -9.56
N ALA A 64 11.19 -2.51 -9.08
CA ALA A 64 10.55 -3.81 -9.15
C ALA A 64 10.30 -4.23 -10.61
N LYS A 65 10.79 -5.40 -11.00
CA LYS A 65 10.67 -5.97 -12.35
C LYS A 65 9.65 -7.10 -12.42
N SER A 66 9.26 -7.63 -11.27
CA SER A 66 8.34 -8.76 -11.14
C SER A 66 7.47 -8.61 -9.90
N TYR A 67 6.41 -9.43 -9.81
CA TYR A 67 5.65 -9.57 -8.56
C TYR A 67 6.49 -10.15 -7.43
N GLU A 68 7.43 -11.05 -7.74
CA GLU A 68 8.35 -11.64 -6.77
C GLU A 68 9.28 -10.57 -6.17
N ASP A 69 9.70 -9.58 -6.96
CA ASP A 69 10.47 -8.44 -6.47
C ASP A 69 9.64 -7.61 -5.48
N LEU A 70 8.35 -7.41 -5.75
CA LEU A 70 7.43 -6.73 -4.82
C LEU A 70 7.14 -7.58 -3.57
N GLN A 71 7.29 -8.90 -3.63
CA GLN A 71 7.16 -9.80 -2.49
C GLN A 71 8.45 -9.94 -1.69
N THR A 72 9.57 -9.40 -2.18
CA THR A 72 10.87 -9.54 -1.55
C THR A 72 11.26 -8.25 -0.84
N VAL A 73 11.32 -8.28 0.49
CA VAL A 73 11.68 -7.12 1.31
C VAL A 73 12.95 -7.46 2.10
N GLY A 74 14.00 -6.66 1.92
CA GLY A 74 15.28 -6.90 2.60
C GLY A 74 15.95 -8.25 2.28
N GLY A 75 15.65 -8.83 1.11
CA GLY A 75 16.15 -10.16 0.72
C GLY A 75 15.34 -11.34 1.24
N VAL A 76 14.22 -11.10 1.92
CA VAL A 76 13.28 -12.15 2.39
C VAL A 76 12.04 -12.13 1.51
N PHE A 77 11.66 -13.31 0.98
CA PHE A 77 10.45 -13.49 0.19
C PHE A 77 9.23 -13.73 1.08
N TYR A 78 8.12 -13.08 0.77
CA TYR A 78 6.83 -13.22 1.45
C TYR A 78 5.76 -13.70 0.46
N GLU A 79 5.02 -14.75 0.80
CA GLU A 79 3.99 -15.32 -0.08
C GLU A 79 2.81 -14.36 -0.31
N LYS A 80 2.50 -13.52 0.68
CA LYS A 80 1.40 -12.55 0.64
C LYS A 80 1.91 -11.13 0.51
N PHE A 81 1.22 -10.30 -0.28
CA PHE A 81 1.58 -8.89 -0.41
C PHE A 81 1.36 -8.12 0.88
N VAL A 82 0.37 -8.52 1.68
CA VAL A 82 0.11 -7.92 3.00
C VAL A 82 1.33 -8.09 3.91
N ASP A 83 1.91 -9.28 3.96
CA ASP A 83 3.06 -9.58 4.82
C ASP A 83 4.31 -8.85 4.34
N ALA A 84 4.52 -8.79 3.03
CA ALA A 84 5.59 -7.99 2.42
C ALA A 84 5.43 -6.50 2.77
N ALA A 85 4.22 -5.95 2.62
CA ALA A 85 3.94 -4.53 2.90
C ALA A 85 4.07 -4.19 4.39
N LYS A 86 3.71 -5.11 5.29
CA LYS A 86 3.97 -4.97 6.74
C LYS A 86 5.46 -5.00 7.04
N ALA A 87 6.21 -5.96 6.48
CA ALA A 87 7.65 -6.05 6.66
C ALA A 87 8.40 -4.81 6.13
N ALA A 88 7.90 -4.20 5.06
CA ALA A 88 8.42 -2.95 4.52
C ALA A 88 7.98 -1.70 5.31
N GLY A 89 7.06 -1.84 6.27
CA GLY A 89 6.54 -0.74 7.09
C GLY A 89 5.50 0.13 6.38
N TYR A 90 4.95 -0.31 5.24
CA TYR A 90 3.92 0.44 4.50
C TYR A 90 2.49 0.15 4.97
N LEU A 91 2.29 -0.99 5.64
CA LEU A 91 1.06 -1.31 6.35
C LEU A 91 1.37 -1.44 7.83
N THR A 92 0.64 -0.70 8.65
CA THR A 92 0.70 -0.86 10.10
C THR A 92 -0.16 -2.05 10.50
N GLU A 93 0.33 -2.88 11.41
CA GLU A 93 -0.52 -3.90 12.02
C GLU A 93 -1.67 -3.25 12.82
N ASP A 94 -2.74 -4.02 13.03
CA ASP A 94 -3.89 -3.60 13.84
C ASP A 94 -3.53 -3.32 15.32
N ILE A 95 -2.26 -3.46 15.71
CA ILE A 95 -1.69 -3.08 17.01
C ILE A 95 -2.15 -1.68 17.43
N PHE A 96 -2.27 -0.74 16.49
CA PHE A 96 -2.78 0.60 16.82
C PHE A 96 -4.22 0.55 17.36
N TYR A 97 -5.09 -0.22 16.70
CA TYR A 97 -6.49 -0.38 17.09
C TYR A 97 -6.61 -1.19 18.38
N GLU A 98 -5.78 -2.21 18.56
CA GLU A 98 -5.68 -2.98 19.79
C GLU A 98 -5.31 -2.09 20.98
N LYS A 99 -4.21 -1.35 20.89
CA LYS A 99 -3.78 -0.44 21.96
C LYS A 99 -4.84 0.61 22.26
N SER A 100 -5.52 1.11 21.22
CA SER A 100 -6.63 2.06 21.38
C SER A 100 -7.82 1.43 22.13
N LEU A 101 -8.12 0.15 21.89
CA LEU A 101 -9.19 -0.58 22.59
C LEU A 101 -8.78 -0.92 24.03
N GLU A 102 -7.53 -1.33 24.28
CA GLU A 102 -6.98 -1.54 25.62
C GLU A 102 -7.05 -0.27 26.46
N GLU A 103 -6.61 0.86 25.90
CA GLU A 103 -6.68 2.15 26.55
C GLU A 103 -8.15 2.53 26.82
N ALA A 104 -9.02 2.41 25.81
CA ALA A 104 -10.44 2.70 25.97
C ALA A 104 -11.11 1.83 27.05
N ALA A 105 -10.68 0.58 27.22
CA ALA A 105 -11.21 -0.35 28.23
C ALA A 105 -10.92 0.10 29.66
N SER A 106 -9.87 0.90 29.87
CA SER A 106 -9.56 1.46 31.19
C SER A 106 -10.48 2.63 31.59
N PHE A 107 -11.18 3.25 30.63
CA PHE A 107 -12.00 4.44 30.86
C PHE A 107 -13.49 4.29 30.50
N HIS A 108 -13.86 3.29 29.68
CA HIS A 108 -15.21 3.14 29.14
C HIS A 108 -15.95 1.91 29.67
N SER A 109 -17.27 2.04 29.80
CA SER A 109 -18.16 0.90 30.09
C SER A 109 -18.34 -0.02 28.87
N ALA A 110 -18.71 -1.28 29.10
CA ALA A 110 -18.88 -2.27 28.04
C ALA A 110 -19.77 -1.82 26.85
N PRO A 111 -20.90 -1.09 27.03
CA PRO A 111 -21.68 -0.57 25.91
C PRO A 111 -20.94 0.52 25.11
N GLN A 112 -20.13 1.35 25.78
CA GLN A 112 -19.33 2.39 25.12
C GLN A 112 -18.18 1.77 24.33
N LEU A 113 -17.54 0.73 24.87
CA LEU A 113 -16.49 -0.01 24.17
C LEU A 113 -17.00 -0.63 22.87
N LYS A 114 -18.19 -1.24 22.90
CA LYS A 114 -18.84 -1.79 21.69
C LYS A 114 -19.11 -0.72 20.63
N ARG A 115 -19.54 0.48 21.03
CA ARG A 115 -19.75 1.61 20.09
C ARG A 115 -18.43 2.11 19.51
N PHE A 116 -17.38 2.15 20.33
CA PHE A 116 -16.05 2.52 19.87
C PHE A 116 -15.51 1.49 18.88
N PHE A 117 -15.64 0.20 19.16
CA PHE A 117 -15.30 -0.88 18.22
C PHE A 117 -16.05 -0.75 16.89
N VAL A 118 -17.37 -0.53 16.91
CA VAL A 118 -18.15 -0.29 15.68
C VAL A 118 -17.66 0.96 14.92
N THR A 119 -17.25 1.99 15.63
CA THR A 119 -16.67 3.21 15.03
C THR A 119 -15.34 2.91 14.35
N LEU A 120 -14.47 2.12 14.99
CA LEU A 120 -13.23 1.64 14.39
C LEU A 120 -13.50 0.76 13.16
N LEU A 121 -14.54 -0.07 13.16
CA LEU A 121 -14.92 -0.87 11.98
C LEU A 121 -15.48 -0.03 10.83
N MET A 122 -16.17 1.07 11.14
CA MET A 122 -16.74 1.95 10.12
C MET A 122 -15.72 2.90 9.49
N PHE A 123 -14.75 3.37 10.29
CA PHE A 123 -13.84 4.45 9.88
C PHE A 123 -12.36 4.07 9.91
N GLY A 124 -12.00 3.02 10.63
CA GLY A 124 -10.65 2.48 10.65
C GLY A 124 -10.42 1.49 9.52
N GLU A 125 -9.16 1.32 9.16
CA GLU A 125 -8.69 0.29 8.24
C GLU A 125 -8.27 -0.93 9.08
N ILE A 126 -9.22 -1.50 9.84
CA ILE A 126 -8.96 -2.73 10.60
C ILE A 126 -8.85 -3.89 9.62
N HIS A 127 -7.70 -4.55 9.64
CA HIS A 127 -7.40 -5.66 8.73
C HIS A 127 -8.01 -6.97 9.22
N ASN A 128 -8.03 -7.22 10.54
CA ASN A 128 -8.60 -8.41 11.15
C ASN A 128 -9.55 -8.07 12.31
N ALA A 129 -10.78 -7.73 11.94
CA ALA A 129 -11.83 -7.40 12.91
C ALA A 129 -12.18 -8.56 13.86
N GLU A 130 -12.04 -9.80 13.40
CA GLU A 130 -12.35 -10.99 14.20
C GLU A 130 -11.28 -11.22 15.27
N GLU A 131 -10.01 -11.16 14.89
CA GLU A 131 -8.90 -11.24 15.84
C GLU A 131 -8.95 -10.09 16.86
N LEU A 132 -9.28 -8.88 16.41
CA LEU A 132 -9.44 -7.72 17.29
C LEU A 132 -10.63 -7.85 18.27
N TRP A 133 -11.66 -8.63 17.93
CA TRP A 133 -12.83 -8.84 18.80
C TRP A 133 -12.61 -9.91 19.87
N TYR A 134 -11.78 -10.92 19.59
CA TYR A 134 -11.53 -12.04 20.49
C TYR A 134 -10.28 -11.88 21.38
N ARG A 135 -9.49 -10.82 21.18
CA ARG A 135 -8.47 -10.40 22.15
C ARG A 135 -9.12 -9.74 23.37
#